data_AF-A0A8T5EAA7-F1
#
_entry.id   AF-A0A8T5EAA7-F1
#
_cell.length_a   1.000
_cell.length_b   1.000
_cell.length_c   1.000
_cell.angle_alpha   90.00
_cell.angle_beta   90.00
_cell.angle_gamma   90.00
#
_symmetry.space_group_name_H-M   'P 1'
#
loop_
_entity.id
_entity.type
_entity.pdbx_description
1 polymer ?
#
loop_
_entity_poly.entity_id
_entity_poly.type
_entity_poly.pdbx_seq_one_letter_code
_entity_poly.pdbx_strand_id
1 'polypeptide(L)'
;MTEKKLEEKIAEAEEHLPGVGDRLKSEFIKTIGGGYQFDVTGVEYLETGGHKVVAAKWQQECFAYGRSEIAEFVAAYFLSDEGELKVVVPEKIKVKDPRYFHRDRKDLIDKFPDVSLESLAEDQVEVAWLGKDGKKGPSYVVDLK
;
A
#
# COMPACT_ATOMS: atom_id res chain seq x y z
N MET A 1 -0.35 13.45 -2.76
CA MET A 1 -1.80 13.60 -3.04
C MET A 1 -2.43 14.51 -1.98
N THR A 2 -3.58 15.15 -2.26
CA THR A 2 -4.36 15.89 -1.23
C THR A 2 -5.36 14.94 -0.55
N GLU A 3 -5.79 15.24 0.67
CA GLU A 3 -6.76 14.43 1.44
C GLU A 3 -8.06 14.20 0.65
N LYS A 4 -8.66 15.26 0.10
CA LYS A 4 -9.86 15.14 -0.75
C LYS A 4 -9.66 14.21 -1.96
N LYS A 5 -8.50 14.28 -2.61
CA LYS A 5 -8.21 13.43 -3.78
C LYS A 5 -7.98 11.96 -3.37
N LEU A 6 -7.45 11.74 -2.17
CA LEU A 6 -7.32 10.40 -1.60
C LEU A 6 -8.69 9.80 -1.29
N GLU A 7 -9.60 10.56 -0.68
CA GLU A 7 -10.97 10.10 -0.42
C GLU A 7 -11.72 9.74 -1.71
N GLU A 8 -11.61 10.58 -2.75
CA GLU A 8 -12.14 10.29 -4.08
C GLU A 8 -11.58 8.98 -4.64
N LYS A 9 -10.26 8.77 -4.56
CA LYS A 9 -9.62 7.52 -5.00
C LYS A 9 -10.02 6.30 -4.17
N ILE A 10 -10.25 6.44 -2.87
CA ILE A 10 -10.75 5.33 -2.03
C ILE A 10 -12.19 4.98 -2.42
N ALA A 11 -13.03 5.97 -2.73
CA ALA A 11 -14.39 5.74 -3.21
C ALA A 11 -14.37 5.04 -4.58
N GLU A 12 -13.54 5.49 -5.52
CA GLU A 12 -13.36 4.81 -6.81
C GLU A 12 -12.84 3.36 -6.63
N ALA A 13 -11.93 3.13 -5.68
CA ALA A 13 -11.45 1.80 -5.35
C ALA A 13 -12.55 0.89 -4.81
N GLU A 14 -13.49 1.41 -4.01
CA GLU A 14 -14.66 0.66 -3.51
C GLU A 14 -15.64 0.31 -4.64
N GLU A 15 -15.86 1.22 -5.59
CA GLU A 15 -16.65 0.94 -6.79
C GLU A 15 -16.00 -0.15 -7.66
N HIS A 16 -14.66 -0.13 -7.75
CA HIS A 16 -13.90 -1.13 -8.48
C HIS A 16 -13.92 -2.48 -7.77
N LEU A 17 -13.54 -2.50 -6.49
CA LEU A 17 -13.35 -3.70 -5.67
C LEU A 17 -14.20 -3.58 -4.38
N PRO A 18 -15.47 -4.02 -4.40
CA PRO A 18 -16.36 -3.89 -3.26
C PRO A 18 -15.80 -4.52 -1.98
N GLY A 19 -15.88 -3.79 -0.86
CA GLY A 19 -15.35 -4.17 0.44
C GLY A 19 -13.88 -3.78 0.68
N VAL A 20 -13.18 -3.23 -0.31
CA VAL A 20 -11.80 -2.75 -0.12
C VAL A 20 -11.76 -1.49 0.75
N GLY A 21 -12.77 -0.64 0.70
CA GLY A 21 -12.85 0.61 1.46
C GLY A 21 -12.75 0.38 2.98
N ASP A 22 -13.33 -0.72 3.48
CA ASP A 22 -13.19 -1.12 4.89
C ASP A 22 -11.73 -1.48 5.26
N ARG A 23 -10.95 -1.96 4.29
CA ARG A 23 -9.52 -2.26 4.46
C ARG A 23 -8.63 -1.02 4.33
N LEU A 24 -9.11 0.04 3.67
CA LEU A 24 -8.36 1.28 3.42
C LEU A 24 -8.65 2.37 4.46
N LYS A 25 -9.37 2.06 5.53
CA LYS A 25 -9.60 2.98 6.65
C LYS A 25 -8.32 3.13 7.47
N SER A 26 -8.01 4.37 7.86
CA SER A 26 -6.98 4.61 8.86
C SER A 26 -7.29 3.89 10.16
N GLU A 27 -6.27 3.30 10.77
CA GLU A 27 -6.41 2.54 12.00
C GLU A 27 -5.40 3.04 13.05
N PHE A 28 -5.86 3.14 14.30
CA PHE A 28 -4.98 3.38 15.44
C PHE A 28 -5.02 2.18 16.40
N ILE A 29 -3.86 1.56 16.59
CA ILE A 29 -3.67 0.40 17.47
C ILE A 29 -2.89 0.84 18.71
N LYS A 30 -3.56 0.89 19.86
CA LYS A 30 -2.93 1.24 21.14
C LYS A 30 -2.17 0.05 21.74
N THR A 31 -0.97 0.28 22.25
CA THR A 31 -0.17 -0.73 22.95
C THR A 31 0.28 -0.25 24.33
N ILE A 32 0.82 -1.16 25.15
CA ILE A 32 1.38 -0.79 26.45
C ILE A 32 2.68 -0.01 26.21
N GLY A 33 2.69 1.28 26.57
CA GLY A 33 3.84 2.17 26.38
C GLY A 33 3.87 2.89 25.02
N GLY A 34 2.83 2.77 24.20
CA GLY A 34 2.79 3.41 22.89
C GLY A 34 1.54 3.15 22.03
N GLY A 35 1.68 3.30 20.72
CA GLY A 35 0.66 3.00 19.72
C GLY A 35 1.19 3.05 18.30
N TYR A 36 0.41 2.52 17.37
CA TYR A 36 0.67 2.57 15.93
C TYR A 36 -0.51 3.23 15.24
N GLN A 37 -0.24 4.19 14.36
CA GLN A 37 -1.21 4.78 13.44
C GLN A 37 -0.89 4.32 12.03
N PHE A 38 -1.88 3.83 11.31
CA PHE A 38 -1.78 3.42 9.92
C PHE A 38 -2.68 4.33 9.09
N ASP A 39 -2.09 5.03 8.13
CA ASP A 39 -2.81 5.93 7.23
C ASP A 39 -2.54 5.55 5.78
N VAL A 40 -3.60 5.46 4.98
CA VAL A 40 -3.45 5.36 3.53
C VAL A 40 -2.98 6.71 2.99
N THR A 41 -1.99 6.69 2.10
CA THR A 41 -1.39 7.90 1.51
C THR A 41 -1.47 7.91 -0.01
N GLY A 42 -1.72 6.74 -0.62
CA GLY A 42 -1.80 6.54 -2.07
C GLY A 42 -2.72 5.37 -2.38
N VAL A 43 -3.50 5.46 -3.46
CA VAL A 43 -4.34 4.37 -3.97
C VAL A 43 -4.24 4.38 -5.49
N GLU A 44 -4.21 3.20 -6.10
CA GLU A 44 -4.32 2.99 -7.54
C GLU A 44 -5.11 1.71 -7.79
N TYR A 45 -5.82 1.63 -8.91
CA TYR A 45 -6.59 0.44 -9.27
C TYR A 45 -6.37 0.06 -10.73
N LEU A 46 -6.60 -1.22 -11.02
CA LEU A 46 -6.42 -1.80 -12.35
C LEU A 46 -7.41 -2.96 -12.53
N GLU A 47 -7.89 -3.11 -13.76
CA GLU A 47 -8.55 -4.34 -14.21
C GLU A 47 -7.63 -5.06 -15.19
N THR A 48 -7.39 -6.35 -14.98
CA THR A 48 -6.66 -7.19 -15.93
C THR A 48 -7.16 -8.63 -15.88
N GLY A 49 -7.30 -9.27 -17.04
CA GLY A 49 -7.73 -10.67 -17.13
C GLY A 49 -9.05 -10.99 -16.41
N GLY A 50 -9.93 -10.01 -16.20
CA GLY A 50 -11.16 -10.15 -15.40
C GLY A 50 -10.97 -10.00 -13.88
N HIS A 51 -9.73 -9.85 -13.42
CA HIS A 51 -9.40 -9.52 -12.04
C HIS A 51 -9.46 -8.02 -11.79
N LYS A 52 -9.97 -7.64 -10.63
CA LYS A 52 -9.97 -6.27 -10.14
C LYS A 52 -8.97 -6.16 -8.99
N VAL A 53 -8.01 -5.26 -9.16
CA VAL A 53 -6.89 -5.11 -8.24
C VAL A 53 -6.82 -3.66 -7.78
N VAL A 54 -6.60 -3.47 -6.49
CA VAL A 54 -6.34 -2.18 -5.87
C VAL A 54 -4.99 -2.26 -5.18
N ALA A 55 -4.12 -1.28 -5.40
CA ALA A 55 -2.89 -1.10 -4.64
C ALA A 55 -3.01 0.13 -3.76
N ALA A 56 -2.60 0.02 -2.50
CA ALA A 56 -2.61 1.13 -1.56
C ALA A 56 -1.25 1.28 -0.89
N LYS A 57 -0.77 2.53 -0.86
CA LYS A 57 0.40 2.95 -0.11
C LYS A 57 -0.03 3.37 1.28
N TRP A 58 0.68 2.89 2.30
CA TRP A 58 0.42 3.11 3.70
C TRP A 58 1.61 3.77 4.38
N GLN A 59 1.32 4.74 5.25
CA GLN A 59 2.25 5.26 6.24
C GLN A 59 1.89 4.67 7.59
N GLN A 60 2.89 4.19 8.31
CA GLN A 60 2.76 3.71 9.69
C GLN A 60 3.57 4.62 10.59
N GLU A 61 2.92 5.29 11.54
CA GLU A 61 3.59 6.03 12.60
C GLU A 61 3.55 5.23 13.91
N CYS A 62 4.72 4.99 14.51
CA CYS A 62 4.88 4.33 15.80
C CYS A 62 5.22 5.37 16.86
N PHE A 63 4.40 5.46 17.91
CA PHE A 63 4.63 6.32 19.06
C PHE A 63 5.00 5.44 20.24
N ALA A 64 6.27 5.39 20.65
CA ALA A 64 6.70 4.57 21.78
C ALA A 64 7.75 5.28 22.63
N TYR A 65 7.55 5.29 23.97
CA TYR A 65 8.53 5.77 24.95
C TYR A 65 9.17 7.14 24.63
N GLY A 66 8.36 8.09 24.14
CA GLY A 66 8.83 9.45 23.79
C GLY A 66 9.56 9.55 22.44
N ARG A 67 9.48 8.54 21.59
CA ARG A 67 9.96 8.54 20.21
C ARG A 67 8.77 8.35 19.25
N SER A 68 8.82 9.06 18.12
CA SER A 68 7.97 8.78 16.95
C SER A 68 8.86 8.26 15.82
N GLU A 69 8.41 7.20 15.16
CA GLU A 69 9.09 6.57 14.02
C GLU A 69 8.09 6.39 12.88
N ILE A 70 8.49 6.65 11.63
CA ILE A 70 7.60 6.55 10.47
C ILE A 70 8.11 5.50 9.48
N ALA A 71 7.25 4.55 9.13
CA ALA A 71 7.48 3.54 8.10
C ALA A 71 6.45 3.67 6.96
N GLU A 72 6.76 3.05 5.83
CA GLU A 72 5.82 2.94 4.70
C GLU A 72 5.85 1.56 4.08
N PHE A 73 4.70 1.14 3.57
CA PHE A 73 4.54 -0.07 2.77
C PHE A 73 3.49 0.15 1.66
N VAL A 74 3.47 -0.73 0.67
CA VAL A 74 2.41 -0.80 -0.34
C VAL A 74 1.79 -2.18 -0.25
N ALA A 75 0.47 -2.25 -0.22
CA ALA A 75 -0.31 -3.47 -0.19
C ALA A 75 -1.15 -3.58 -1.47
N ALA A 76 -1.32 -4.80 -1.97
CA ALA A 76 -2.24 -5.09 -3.06
C ALA A 76 -3.44 -5.88 -2.56
N TYR A 77 -4.62 -5.58 -3.08
CA TYR A 77 -5.91 -6.15 -2.73
C TYR A 77 -6.58 -6.62 -4.01
N PHE A 78 -7.13 -7.84 -4.00
CA PHE A 78 -7.85 -8.42 -5.14
C PHE A 78 -8.82 -9.50 -4.65
N LEU A 79 -9.82 -9.83 -5.47
CA LEU A 79 -10.64 -11.01 -5.22
C LEU A 79 -9.94 -12.23 -5.81
N SER A 80 -9.77 -13.25 -4.97
CA SER A 80 -9.43 -14.61 -5.44
C SER A 80 -10.59 -15.22 -6.22
N ASP A 81 -10.32 -16.32 -6.92
CA ASP A 81 -11.32 -17.10 -7.65
C ASP A 81 -12.50 -17.58 -6.77
N GLU A 82 -12.28 -17.69 -5.46
CA GLU A 82 -13.30 -18.08 -4.47
C GLU A 82 -14.17 -16.90 -4.01
N GLY A 83 -13.91 -15.68 -4.51
CA GLY A 83 -14.62 -14.47 -4.12
C GLY A 83 -14.15 -13.87 -2.78
N GLU A 84 -13.05 -14.36 -2.21
CA GLU A 84 -12.45 -13.78 -1.01
C GLU A 84 -11.51 -12.62 -1.36
N LEU A 85 -11.62 -11.51 -0.62
CA LEU A 85 -10.68 -10.39 -0.70
C LEU A 85 -9.34 -10.79 -0.08
N LYS A 86 -8.34 -11.00 -0.94
CA LYS A 86 -6.96 -11.26 -0.56
C LYS A 86 -6.20 -9.95 -0.39
N VAL A 87 -5.20 -9.97 0.48
CA VAL A 87 -4.24 -8.88 0.66
C VAL A 87 -2.82 -9.43 0.58
N VAL A 88 -1.99 -8.79 -0.25
CA VAL A 88 -0.57 -9.09 -0.38
C VAL A 88 0.21 -7.87 0.08
N VAL A 89 0.83 -8.00 1.25
CA VAL A 89 1.81 -7.03 1.75
C VAL A 89 3.19 -7.66 1.55
N PRO A 90 4.10 -7.06 0.78
CA PRO A 90 5.40 -7.64 0.56
C PRO A 90 6.16 -7.68 1.89
N GLU A 91 6.47 -8.88 2.38
CA GLU A 91 7.20 -9.06 3.64
C GLU A 91 8.55 -8.32 3.63
N LYS A 92 9.16 -8.16 2.44
CA LYS A 92 10.48 -7.55 2.25
C LYS A 92 10.61 -6.96 0.85
N ILE A 93 10.38 -5.66 0.69
CA ILE A 93 11.28 -4.94 -0.22
C ILE A 93 12.66 -5.05 0.42
N LYS A 94 13.57 -5.81 -0.20
CA LYS A 94 14.98 -5.85 0.18
C LYS A 94 15.59 -4.47 -0.04
N VAL A 95 15.45 -3.59 0.93
CA VAL A 95 16.37 -2.45 1.09
C VAL A 95 17.71 -2.98 1.60
N LYS A 96 18.78 -2.24 1.29
CA LYS A 96 20.19 -2.63 1.50
C LYS A 96 20.52 -3.18 2.89
N ASP A 97 19.74 -2.87 3.93
CA ASP A 97 20.01 -3.33 5.29
C ASP A 97 18.83 -4.13 5.90
N PRO A 98 18.94 -5.47 5.95
CA PRO A 98 17.96 -6.35 6.58
C PRO A 98 18.03 -6.35 8.12
N ARG A 99 18.76 -5.45 8.77
CA ARG A 99 18.71 -5.28 10.23
C ARG A 99 17.88 -4.08 10.67
N TYR A 100 17.40 -3.28 9.71
CA TYR A 100 16.74 -2.00 9.91
C TYR A 100 15.35 -1.94 9.27
N PHE A 101 14.67 -3.09 9.15
CA PHE A 101 13.30 -3.18 8.62
C PHE A 101 12.27 -2.30 9.37
N HIS A 102 12.63 -1.83 10.56
CA HIS A 102 11.79 -1.09 11.51
C HIS A 102 12.29 0.35 11.77
N ARG A 103 13.24 0.89 10.98
CA ARG A 103 13.78 2.23 11.22
C ARG A 103 13.57 3.14 10.01
N ASP A 104 12.84 4.23 10.22
CA ASP A 104 12.61 5.38 9.35
C ASP A 104 12.81 5.16 7.84
N ARG A 105 11.71 4.93 7.12
CA ARG A 105 11.68 4.82 5.64
C ARG A 105 11.44 6.18 4.96
N LYS A 106 11.81 7.28 5.63
CA LYS A 106 11.70 8.67 5.12
C LYS A 106 12.23 8.82 3.69
N ASP A 107 13.25 8.04 3.33
CA ASP A 107 13.85 8.07 2.00
C ASP A 107 12.90 7.59 0.89
N LEU A 108 11.90 6.75 1.21
CA LEU A 108 10.84 6.37 0.29
C LEU A 108 9.65 7.33 0.32
N ILE A 109 9.31 7.86 1.50
CA ILE A 109 8.19 8.80 1.69
C ILE A 109 8.32 9.99 0.74
N ASP A 110 9.49 10.65 0.76
CA ASP A 110 9.70 11.88 0.01
C ASP A 110 9.95 11.62 -1.48
N LYS A 111 10.55 10.47 -1.82
CA LYS A 111 10.91 10.12 -3.20
C LYS A 111 9.76 9.55 -3.99
N PHE A 112 8.93 8.72 -3.35
CA PHE A 112 7.86 7.96 -3.99
C PHE A 112 6.53 8.22 -3.28
N PRO A 113 5.90 9.39 -3.51
CA PRO A 113 4.68 9.75 -2.80
C PRO A 113 3.46 8.91 -3.20
N ASP A 114 3.49 8.27 -4.38
CA ASP A 114 2.35 7.59 -4.96
C ASP A 114 2.64 6.10 -5.18
N VAL A 115 1.63 5.36 -5.64
CA VAL A 115 1.71 3.93 -6.00
C VAL A 115 1.33 3.77 -7.47
N SER A 116 1.95 2.80 -8.12
CA SER A 116 1.69 2.40 -9.50
C SER A 116 1.31 0.92 -9.52
N LEU A 117 0.35 0.60 -10.41
CA LEU A 117 -0.16 -0.74 -10.64
C LEU A 117 -0.20 -0.98 -12.15
N GLU A 118 0.46 -2.04 -12.62
CA GLU A 118 0.54 -2.36 -14.04
C GLU A 118 0.32 -3.85 -14.30
N SER A 119 -0.33 -4.20 -15.39
CA SER A 119 -0.50 -5.60 -15.79
C SER A 119 0.75 -6.11 -16.48
N LEU A 120 1.24 -7.27 -16.03
CA LEU A 120 2.30 -8.03 -16.69
C LEU A 120 1.73 -9.18 -17.53
N ALA A 121 0.64 -9.77 -17.05
CA ALA A 121 -0.16 -10.78 -17.74
C ALA A 121 -1.63 -10.67 -17.30
N GLU A 122 -2.50 -11.52 -17.85
CA GLU A 122 -3.93 -11.58 -17.48
C GLU A 122 -4.12 -11.85 -15.97
N ASP A 123 -3.26 -12.67 -15.39
CA ASP A 123 -3.28 -13.13 -14.00
C ASP A 123 -2.12 -12.56 -13.16
N GLN A 124 -1.39 -11.57 -13.66
CA GLN A 124 -0.23 -11.01 -12.97
C GLN A 124 -0.14 -9.49 -13.09
N VAL A 125 0.16 -8.85 -11.97
CA VAL A 125 0.37 -7.40 -11.88
C VAL A 125 1.69 -7.06 -11.18
N GLU A 126 2.32 -5.99 -11.63
CA GLU A 126 3.40 -5.32 -10.91
C GLU A 126 2.82 -4.20 -10.04
N VAL A 127 3.21 -4.20 -8.78
CA VAL A 127 2.90 -3.14 -7.82
C VAL A 127 4.19 -2.41 -7.50
N ALA A 128 4.22 -1.10 -7.68
CA ALA A 128 5.43 -0.29 -7.55
C ALA A 128 5.20 1.00 -6.77
N TRP A 129 6.25 1.46 -6.10
CA TRP A 129 6.33 2.81 -5.56
C TRP A 129 6.53 3.78 -6.73
N LEU A 130 5.77 4.88 -6.78
CA LEU A 130 5.81 5.83 -7.89
C LEU A 130 6.38 7.18 -7.45
N GLY A 131 7.43 7.61 -8.16
CA GLY A 131 8.11 8.88 -7.93
C GLY A 131 7.34 10.08 -8.45
N LYS A 132 7.64 11.27 -7.91
CA LYS A 132 7.08 12.55 -8.43
C LYS A 132 7.44 12.81 -9.89
N ASP A 133 8.57 12.28 -10.34
CA ASP A 133 9.04 12.37 -11.73
C ASP A 133 8.47 11.26 -12.62
N GLY A 134 7.52 10.46 -12.11
CA GLY A 134 6.92 9.32 -12.80
C GLY A 134 7.83 8.09 -12.86
N LYS A 135 9.03 8.13 -12.26
CA LYS A 135 9.91 6.95 -12.25
C LYS A 135 9.44 5.95 -11.21
N LYS A 136 9.40 4.68 -11.63
CA LYS A 136 9.16 3.56 -10.74
C LYS A 136 10.31 3.38 -9.76
N GLY A 137 9.95 3.20 -8.50
CA GLY A 137 10.82 2.79 -7.42
C GLY A 137 10.88 1.27 -7.29
N PRO A 138 11.12 0.75 -6.06
CA PRO A 138 10.97 -0.67 -5.79
C PRO A 138 9.60 -1.18 -6.22
N SER A 139 9.54 -2.43 -6.69
CA SER A 139 8.31 -3.09 -7.09
C SER A 139 8.30 -4.55 -6.65
N TYR A 140 7.12 -5.16 -6.70
CA TYR A 140 6.92 -6.60 -6.53
C TYR A 140 5.80 -7.07 -7.47
N VAL A 141 5.82 -8.35 -7.81
CA VAL A 141 4.81 -8.98 -8.66
C VAL A 141 3.82 -9.73 -7.79
N VAL A 142 2.54 -9.62 -8.12
CA VAL A 142 1.44 -10.34 -7.49
C VAL A 142 0.84 -11.30 -8.52
N ASP A 143 0.71 -12.56 -8.13
CA ASP A 143 -0.09 -13.56 -8.84
C ASP A 143 -1.53 -13.48 -8.34
N LEU A 144 -2.49 -13.43 -9.28
CA LEU A 144 -3.90 -13.16 -9.00
C LEU A 144 -4.75 -14.43 -8.86
N LYS A 145 -4.11 -15.60 -8.88
CA LYS A 145 -4.74 -16.91 -8.63
C LYS A 145 -4.95 -17.20 -7.14
#